data_AF-A0A4Q6BT04-F1
#
_entry.id   AF-A0A4Q6BT04-F1
#
_cell.length_a   1.000
_cell.length_b   1.000
_cell.length_c   1.000
_cell.angle_alpha   90.00
_cell.angle_beta   90.00
_cell.angle_gamma   90.00
#
_symmetry.space_group_name_H-M   'P 1'
#
loop_
_entity.id
_entity.type
_entity.pdbx_description
1 polymer ?
#
loop_
_entity_poly.entity_id
_entity_poly.type
_entity_poly.pdbx_seq_one_letter_code
_entity_poly.pdbx_strand_id
1 'polypeptide(L)'
;QIAKQKEIFEHQLKEEGKPEASWAKILEGKLSKWFTEVTLHGQENVWGAGADTIDKIRQELGKSVGGDVAIKEFVRFELGEGIAKKTENLADEVAKTIGA
;
A
#
# COMPACT_ATOMS: atom_id res chain seq x y z
N GLN A 1 -6.68 -9.34 -8.49
CA GLN A 1 -5.96 -8.07 -8.26
C GLN A 1 -4.63 -8.04 -9.03
N ILE A 2 -3.79 -9.08 -8.95
CA ILE A 2 -2.50 -9.16 -9.65
C ILE A 2 -2.61 -8.93 -11.17
N ALA A 3 -3.54 -9.63 -11.85
CA ALA A 3 -3.73 -9.47 -13.31
C ALA A 3 -4.10 -8.03 -13.70
N LYS A 4 -5.00 -7.40 -12.94
CA LYS A 4 -5.41 -6.00 -13.15
C LYS A 4 -4.25 -5.03 -12.88
N GLN A 5 -3.45 -5.27 -11.84
CA GLN A 5 -2.29 -4.43 -11.56
C GLN A 5 -1.22 -4.54 -12.64
N LYS A 6 -1.01 -5.75 -13.17
CA LYS A 6 -0.10 -5.99 -14.29
C LYS A 6 -0.54 -5.22 -15.54
N GLU A 7 -1.83 -5.26 -15.87
CA GLU A 7 -2.40 -4.50 -16.99
C GLU A 7 -2.21 -2.98 -16.82
N ILE A 8 -2.39 -2.46 -15.60
CA ILE A 8 -2.13 -1.04 -15.28
C ILE A 8 -0.66 -0.69 -15.53
N PHE A 9 0.28 -1.53 -15.07
CA PHE A 9 1.70 -1.30 -15.29
C PHE A 9 2.11 -1.42 -16.77
N GLU A 10 1.48 -2.32 -17.52
CA GLU A 10 1.68 -2.44 -18.96
C GLU A 10 1.20 -1.18 -19.69
N HIS A 11 0.05 -0.63 -19.32
CA HIS A 11 -0.46 0.63 -19.87
C HIS A 11 0.50 1.80 -19.59
N GLN A 12 1.00 1.91 -18.35
CA GLN A 12 1.98 2.93 -17.99
C GLN A 12 3.26 2.84 -18.83
N LEU A 13 3.78 1.63 -19.07
CA LEU A 13 4.98 1.45 -19.88
C LEU A 13 4.76 1.80 -21.36
N LYS A 14 3.55 1.56 -21.86
CA LYS A 14 3.12 1.94 -23.21
C LYS A 14 3.05 3.46 -23.37
N GLU A 15 2.49 4.16 -22.38
CA GLU A 15 2.45 5.63 -22.35
C GLU A 15 3.84 6.25 -22.20
N GLU A 16 4.74 5.61 -21.44
CA GLU A 16 6.14 6.02 -21.28
C GLU A 16 7.01 5.78 -22.54
N GLY A 17 6.47 5.14 -23.59
CA GLY A 17 7.16 4.97 -24.87
C GLY A 17 8.38 4.05 -24.83
N LYS A 18 8.47 3.15 -23.84
CA LYS A 18 9.63 2.26 -23.66
C LYS A 18 9.62 1.09 -24.67
N PRO A 19 10.77 0.55 -25.11
CA PRO A 19 10.81 -0.60 -26.02
C PRO A 19 10.22 -1.87 -25.41
N GLU A 20 9.29 -2.52 -26.14
CA GLU A 20 8.55 -3.72 -25.68
C GLU A 20 9.46 -4.88 -25.24
N ALA A 21 10.64 -5.03 -25.86
CA ALA A 21 11.60 -6.07 -25.52
C ALA A 21 12.10 -6.01 -24.06
N SER A 22 12.01 -4.85 -23.40
CA SER A 22 12.42 -4.68 -21.99
C SER A 22 11.25 -4.74 -21.00
N TRP A 23 10.01 -4.82 -21.48
CA TRP A 23 8.82 -4.68 -20.61
C TRP A 23 8.69 -5.81 -19.60
N ALA A 24 8.99 -7.05 -20.00
CA ALA A 24 8.85 -8.21 -19.11
C ALA A 24 9.63 -8.05 -17.79
N LYS A 25 10.91 -7.66 -17.89
CA LYS A 25 11.78 -7.46 -16.72
C LYS A 25 11.37 -6.25 -15.89
N ILE A 26 10.89 -5.18 -16.54
CA ILE A 26 10.41 -3.98 -15.83
C ILE A 26 9.11 -4.28 -15.08
N LEU A 27 8.18 -5.00 -15.69
CA LEU A 27 6.92 -5.40 -15.07
C LEU A 27 7.15 -6.32 -13.88
N GLU A 28 8.05 -7.28 -14.00
CA GLU A 28 8.44 -8.15 -12.89
C GLU A 28 8.97 -7.32 -11.70
N GLY A 29 9.88 -6.38 -11.95
CA GLY A 29 10.40 -5.49 -10.92
C GLY A 29 9.31 -4.61 -10.29
N LYS A 30 8.42 -4.02 -11.09
CA LYS A 30 7.29 -3.22 -10.60
C LYS A 30 6.32 -4.05 -9.77
N LEU A 31 6.01 -5.28 -10.19
CA LEU A 31 5.16 -6.20 -9.44
C LEU A 31 5.82 -6.61 -8.13
N SER A 32 7.11 -6.95 -8.14
CA SER A 32 7.87 -7.29 -6.94
C SER A 32 7.84 -6.16 -5.92
N LYS A 33 8.11 -4.92 -6.36
CA LYS A 33 7.99 -3.73 -5.51
C LYS A 33 6.56 -3.54 -4.98
N TRP A 34 5.56 -3.67 -5.85
CA TRP A 34 4.16 -3.56 -5.43
C TRP A 34 3.81 -4.57 -4.33
N PHE A 35 4.27 -5.82 -4.44
CA PHE A 35 4.08 -6.82 -3.38
C PHE A 35 4.70 -6.40 -2.04
N THR A 36 5.89 -5.78 -2.05
CA THR A 36 6.52 -5.28 -0.81
C THR A 36 5.72 -4.16 -0.15
N GLU A 37 4.98 -3.37 -0.93
CA GLU A 37 4.20 -2.23 -0.42
C GLU A 37 2.81 -2.64 0.08
N VAL A 38 2.16 -3.63 -0.56
CA VAL A 38 0.77 -3.99 -0.25
C VAL A 38 0.60 -5.19 0.67
N THR A 39 1.64 -6.01 0.86
CA THR A 39 1.56 -7.19 1.74
C THR A 39 2.21 -6.92 3.08
N LEU A 40 1.56 -7.31 4.18
CA LEU A 40 2.07 -7.09 5.54
C LEU A 40 3.49 -7.66 5.73
N HIS A 41 3.76 -8.85 5.19
CA HIS A 41 5.06 -9.51 5.31
C HIS A 41 6.20 -8.77 4.62
N GLY A 42 5.92 -8.12 3.48
CA GLY A 42 6.91 -7.39 2.70
C GLY A 42 7.18 -5.96 3.19
N GLN A 43 6.33 -5.43 4.07
CA GLN A 43 6.47 -4.08 4.60
C GLN A 43 7.60 -3.98 5.62
N GLU A 44 8.26 -2.83 5.64
CA GLU A 44 9.20 -2.45 6.70
C GLU A 44 8.46 -2.15 8.01
N ASN A 45 9.11 -2.46 9.12
CA ASN A 45 8.56 -2.19 10.44
C ASN A 45 8.56 -0.67 10.74
N VAL A 46 7.48 -0.17 11.35
CA VAL A 46 7.26 1.26 11.64
C VAL A 46 8.14 1.85 12.76
N TRP A 47 8.83 1.01 13.53
CA TRP A 47 9.57 1.42 14.73
C TRP A 47 10.98 2.00 14.43
N GLY A 48 11.35 2.23 13.16
CA GLY A 48 12.57 2.97 12.79
C GLY A 48 12.92 2.85 11.30
N ALA A 49 13.67 3.83 10.78
CA ALA A 49 14.20 3.77 9.41
C ALA A 49 15.28 2.68 9.31
N GLY A 50 15.15 1.79 8.32
CA GLY A 50 16.05 0.63 8.16
C GLY A 50 15.71 -0.55 9.09
N ALA A 51 14.51 -0.56 9.69
CA ALA A 51 14.02 -1.71 10.42
C ALA A 51 13.71 -2.88 9.45
N ASP A 52 13.93 -4.10 9.94
CA ASP A 52 13.67 -5.31 9.17
C ASP A 52 12.21 -5.43 8.75
N THR A 53 11.97 -6.20 7.68
CA THR A 53 10.61 -6.49 7.24
C THR A 53 9.85 -7.28 8.30
N ILE A 54 8.52 -7.16 8.31
CA ILE A 54 7.67 -7.93 9.24
C ILE A 54 7.94 -9.43 9.12
N ASP A 55 8.20 -9.94 7.91
CA ASP A 55 8.54 -11.36 7.73
C ASP A 55 9.86 -11.75 8.39
N LYS A 56 10.90 -10.90 8.29
CA LYS A 56 12.18 -11.17 8.93
C LYS A 56 12.06 -11.17 10.45
N ILE A 57 11.33 -10.20 11.01
CA ILE A 57 11.04 -10.12 12.45
C ILE A 57 10.28 -11.37 12.92
N ARG A 58 9.27 -11.80 12.16
CA ARG A 58 8.49 -13.02 12.42
C ARG A 58 9.38 -14.26 12.46
N GLN A 59 10.28 -14.41 11.50
CA GLN A 59 11.21 -15.54 11.42
C GLN A 59 12.23 -15.53 12.58
N GLU A 60 12.76 -14.36 12.95
CA GLU A 60 13.67 -14.21 14.09
C GLU A 60 12.99 -14.56 15.41
N LEU A 61 11.74 -14.13 15.58
CA LEU A 61 10.93 -14.52 16.72
C LEU A 61 10.68 -16.04 16.75
N GLY A 62 10.37 -16.65 15.61
CA GLY A 62 10.21 -18.11 15.52
C GLY A 62 11.45 -18.87 16.00
N LYS A 63 12.64 -18.42 15.58
CA LYS A 63 13.91 -18.99 16.05
C LYS A 63 14.11 -18.85 17.55
N SER A 64 13.76 -17.70 18.14
CA SER A 64 13.95 -17.45 19.57
C SER A 64 13.00 -18.25 20.46
N VAL A 65 11.77 -18.50 19.98
CA VAL A 65 10.76 -19.28 20.72
C VAL A 65 10.77 -20.78 20.38
N GLY A 66 11.60 -21.21 19.42
CA GLY A 66 11.75 -22.62 19.04
C GLY A 66 10.58 -23.16 18.21
N GLY A 67 9.95 -22.33 17.36
CA GLY A 67 8.79 -22.74 16.56
C GLY A 67 8.54 -21.85 15.34
N ASP A 68 7.44 -22.09 14.62
CA ASP A 68 6.96 -21.21 13.56
C ASP A 68 6.00 -20.16 14.12
N VAL A 69 6.17 -18.91 13.70
CA VAL A 69 5.27 -17.81 14.04
C VAL A 69 4.53 -17.43 12.76
N ALA A 70 3.20 -17.50 12.79
CA ALA A 70 2.35 -17.18 11.65
C ALA A 70 1.34 -16.09 12.00
N ILE A 71 1.25 -15.07 11.14
CA ILE A 71 0.17 -14.08 11.17
C ILE A 71 -0.96 -14.64 10.31
N LYS A 72 -2.04 -15.11 10.95
CA LYS A 72 -3.17 -15.73 10.23
C LYS A 72 -4.05 -14.67 9.58
N GLU A 73 -4.51 -13.71 10.37
CA GLU A 73 -5.44 -12.67 9.95
C GLU A 73 -5.19 -11.40 10.74
N PHE A 74 -5.48 -10.26 10.13
CA PHE A 74 -5.51 -8.96 10.80
C PHE A 74 -6.63 -8.12 10.20
N VAL A 75 -7.16 -7.18 10.98
CA VAL A 75 -8.18 -6.23 10.53
C VAL A 75 -7.73 -4.84 10.98
N ARG A 76 -7.77 -3.87 10.05
CA ARG A 76 -7.49 -2.46 10.33
C ARG A 76 -8.78 -1.68 10.14
N PHE A 77 -9.26 -1.04 11.19
CA PHE A 77 -10.39 -0.12 11.12
C PHE A 77 -9.87 1.32 11.07
N GLU A 78 -10.48 2.14 10.22
CA GLU A 78 -10.23 3.57 10.17
C GLU A 78 -11.54 4.34 10.29
N LEU A 79 -11.58 5.35 11.17
CA LEU A 79 -12.78 6.16 11.35
C LEU A 79 -13.05 6.97 10.08
N GLY A 80 -14.23 6.76 9.48
CA GLY A 80 -14.61 7.43 8.24
C GLY A 80 -14.11 6.74 6.97
N GLU A 81 -13.61 5.51 7.06
CA GLU A 81 -13.26 4.71 5.88
C GLU A 81 -14.45 4.61 4.90
N GLY A 82 -14.22 4.98 3.64
CA GLY A 82 -15.26 4.98 2.60
C GLY A 82 -16.28 6.12 2.68
N ILE A 83 -16.17 7.04 3.65
CA ILE A 83 -17.05 8.22 3.75
C ILE A 83 -16.36 9.41 3.07
N ALA A 84 -17.02 10.00 2.07
CA ALA A 84 -16.56 11.25 1.47
C ALA A 84 -16.58 12.36 2.53
N LYS A 85 -15.40 12.84 2.93
CA LYS A 85 -15.29 13.98 3.84
C LYS A 85 -15.95 15.19 3.18
N LYS A 86 -17.05 15.66 3.77
CA LYS A 86 -17.67 16.92 3.34
C LYS A 86 -16.69 18.05 3.65
N THR A 87 -16.21 18.70 2.61
CA THR A 87 -15.39 19.92 2.73
C THR A 87 -16.34 21.10 2.73
N GLU A 88 -16.98 21.38 3.86
CA GLU A 88 -17.80 22.57 4.03
C GLU A 88 -16.87 23.72 4.46
N ASN A 89 -16.83 24.78 3.65
CA ASN A 89 -16.08 25.99 3.97
C ASN A 89 -16.89 26.79 4.99
N LEU A 90 -16.43 26.83 6.23
CA LEU A 90 -17.08 27.52 7.33
C LEU A 90 -17.40 28.99 7.00
N ALA A 91 -16.57 29.65 6.17
CA ALA A 91 -16.83 31.02 5.74
C ALA A 91 -18.12 31.15 4.89
N ASP A 92 -18.39 30.16 4.04
CA ASP A 92 -19.58 30.14 3.17
C ASP A 92 -20.85 29.80 3.97
N GLU A 93 -20.74 28.98 5.02
CA GLU A 93 -21.86 28.71 5.94
C GLU A 93 -22.21 29.92 6.82
N VAL A 94 -21.18 30.61 7.32
CA VAL A 94 -21.34 31.85 8.10
C VAL A 94 -21.96 32.95 7.23
N ALA A 95 -21.49 33.11 5.99
CA ALA A 95 -22.08 34.08 5.05
C ALA A 95 -23.57 33.80 4.75
N LYS A 96 -23.97 32.52 4.63
CA LYS A 96 -25.38 32.13 4.43
C LYS A 96 -26.27 32.38 5.65
N THR A 97 -25.71 32.37 6.86
CA THR A 97 -26.48 32.51 8.10
C THR A 97 -26.66 33.97 8.50
N ILE A 98 -25.72 34.86 8.16
CA ILE A 98 -25.76 36.29 8.52
C ILE A 98 -26.37 37.16 7.39
N GLY A 99 -26.59 36.58 6.20
CA GLY A 99 -27.11 37.28 5.02
C GLY A 99 -28.63 37.18 4.78
N ALA A 100 -29.44 36.95 5.81
CA ALA A 100 -30.91 36.97 5.77
C ALA A 100 -31.48 38.03 6.72
#